data_AF-A0A5B7AQD7-F1
#
_entry.id   AF-A0A5B7AQD7-F1
#
_cell.length_a   1.000
_cell.length_b   1.000
_cell.length_c   1.000
_cell.angle_alpha   90.00
_cell.angle_beta   90.00
_cell.angle_gamma   90.00
#
_symmetry.space_group_name_H-M   'P 1'
#
loop_
_entity.id
_entity.type
_entity.pdbx_description
1 polymer ?
#
loop_
_entity_poly.entity_id
_entity_poly.type
_entity_poly.pdbx_seq_one_letter_code
_entity_poly.pdbx_strand_id
1 'polypeptide(L)'
;MMFTLFLGFLIGGLTNVNLKALKHQFAKGGLKQGKKEVKTSEPQVCANHDPQQSLDLSNKNEVMTDCSKLTDDLLKLIAGRLHLIEDYVRFGGVCRSWHWVFLQKDHSSYSKLPWLMFREKENINILGFYSPFSNKVYKIHLPEIYGRRCWGSRHGWLVTIGNDVDMSLFNPLSGLQISLPPIHESPNLNKVIHSPAEFRDGFVHKAILSSSPSSLDCVVMAIYSDYQKLAFIKPGNPAWTPLECHSAPFEDIMYFNGKVFGVNLYGEVLIFNATGCHIKTIAPLQLWDELDYHGYYLVELGGEIYMVIQCVYYIVITDIPLLKTWGFLVCKLDISTEKWEEEKGLGNWSLFLGKNDLFSISVLDYPECRKNCIYFTDDHCGLYNTPVNYDTGIYNFEDHKIERYPMGYDSHSVFPPLWIRPSLWNGKPINGKRQRNCIKSVKRKRRRKESLKNIVKLACC
;
A
#
# COMPACT_ATOMS: atom_id res chain seq x y z
N MET A 1 19.68 -21.88 -27.86
CA MET A 1 19.22 -23.28 -27.82
C MET A 1 18.64 -23.73 -26.47
N MET A 2 18.78 -22.94 -25.39
CA MET A 2 18.05 -23.16 -24.13
C MET A 2 16.73 -22.36 -24.01
N PHE A 3 16.54 -21.33 -24.85
CA PHE A 3 15.28 -20.57 -24.94
C PHE A 3 14.10 -21.39 -25.52
N THR A 4 14.40 -22.48 -26.22
CA THR A 4 13.39 -23.37 -26.81
C THR A 4 12.91 -24.47 -25.85
N LEU A 5 13.65 -24.72 -24.75
CA LEU A 5 13.30 -25.76 -23.77
C LEU A 5 12.34 -25.24 -22.69
N PHE A 6 12.37 -23.94 -22.38
CA PHE A 6 11.40 -23.33 -21.46
C PHE A 6 10.03 -23.09 -22.11
N LEU A 7 10.00 -22.86 -23.43
CA LEU A 7 8.74 -22.74 -24.18
C LEU A 7 8.05 -24.10 -24.41
N GLY A 8 8.83 -25.20 -24.43
CA GLY A 8 8.33 -26.55 -24.66
C GLY A 8 7.52 -27.17 -23.51
N PHE A 9 7.65 -26.66 -22.28
CA PHE A 9 6.86 -27.13 -21.14
C PHE A 9 5.52 -26.42 -20.96
N LEU A 10 5.30 -25.27 -21.62
CA LEU A 10 4.05 -24.49 -21.54
C LEU A 10 3.09 -24.70 -22.72
N ILE A 11 3.54 -25.34 -23.81
CA ILE A 11 2.71 -25.56 -25.01
C ILE A 11 2.03 -26.96 -25.01
N GLY A 12 2.40 -27.85 -24.07
CA GLY A 12 1.89 -29.23 -23.99
C GLY A 12 0.44 -29.41 -23.51
N GLY A 13 -0.32 -28.34 -23.23
CA GLY A 13 -1.67 -28.40 -22.68
C GLY A 13 -2.76 -27.72 -23.52
N LEU A 14 -2.47 -27.30 -24.76
CA LEU A 14 -3.44 -26.61 -25.61
C LEU A 14 -4.10 -27.56 -26.63
N THR A 15 -5.05 -28.37 -26.19
CA THR A 15 -6.12 -28.90 -27.07
C THR A 15 -7.37 -29.27 -26.26
N ASN A 16 -8.23 -28.27 -25.98
CA ASN A 16 -9.70 -28.38 -26.16
C ASN A 16 -10.39 -27.12 -25.60
N VAL A 17 -10.51 -26.10 -26.45
CA VAL A 17 -11.40 -24.96 -26.19
C VAL A 17 -12.84 -25.42 -26.46
N ASN A 18 -13.60 -25.70 -25.40
CA ASN A 18 -15.03 -25.98 -25.52
C ASN A 18 -15.82 -24.66 -25.48
N LEU A 19 -15.97 -24.03 -26.65
CA LEU A 19 -16.68 -22.77 -26.92
C LEU A 19 -18.20 -22.81 -26.65
N LYS A 20 -18.72 -23.79 -25.89
CA LYS A 20 -20.16 -23.96 -25.61
C LYS A 20 -20.64 -23.30 -24.31
N ALA A 21 -19.76 -22.95 -23.37
CA ALA A 21 -20.18 -22.38 -22.08
C ALA A 21 -20.53 -20.87 -22.13
N LEU A 22 -20.04 -20.12 -23.12
CA LEU A 22 -20.24 -18.66 -23.20
C LEU A 22 -21.56 -18.21 -23.87
N LYS A 23 -22.37 -19.14 -24.41
CA LYS A 23 -23.65 -18.80 -25.06
C LYS A 23 -24.89 -18.92 -24.15
N HIS A 24 -24.76 -19.49 -22.95
CA HIS A 24 -25.93 -19.81 -22.13
C HIS A 24 -26.27 -18.82 -21.00
N GLN A 25 -25.43 -17.78 -20.77
CA GLN A 25 -25.70 -16.76 -19.74
C GLN A 25 -26.04 -15.36 -20.26
N PHE A 26 -25.87 -15.05 -21.55
CA PHE A 26 -26.25 -13.75 -22.13
C PHE A 26 -27.63 -13.69 -22.81
N ALA A 27 -28.41 -14.77 -22.76
CA ALA A 27 -29.74 -14.84 -23.37
C ALA A 27 -30.86 -14.90 -22.33
N LYS A 28 -30.98 -13.89 -21.47
CA LYS A 28 -32.20 -13.59 -20.69
C LYS A 28 -32.11 -12.18 -20.09
N GLY A 29 -32.50 -11.19 -20.89
CA GLY A 29 -32.51 -9.78 -20.49
C GLY A 29 -33.02 -8.87 -21.62
N GLY A 30 -34.19 -9.19 -22.18
CA GLY A 30 -34.82 -8.33 -23.18
C GLY A 30 -35.38 -7.06 -22.54
N LEU A 31 -34.80 -5.90 -22.86
CA LEU A 31 -35.33 -4.58 -22.51
C LEU A 31 -35.91 -3.92 -23.77
N LYS A 32 -37.24 -3.78 -23.79
CA LYS A 32 -37.99 -3.00 -24.77
C LYS A 32 -37.73 -1.51 -24.55
N GLN A 33 -37.24 -0.81 -25.56
CA GLN A 33 -37.16 0.65 -25.60
C GLN A 33 -38.55 1.25 -25.83
N GLY A 34 -39.00 2.12 -24.92
CA GLY A 34 -40.14 3.01 -25.11
C GLY A 34 -39.66 4.46 -25.09
N LYS A 35 -39.71 5.14 -26.24
CA LYS A 35 -39.50 6.58 -26.37
C LYS A 35 -40.68 7.35 -25.77
N LYS A 36 -40.42 8.32 -24.90
CA LYS A 36 -41.33 9.44 -24.63
C LYS A 36 -40.54 10.74 -24.64
N GLU A 37 -40.84 11.57 -25.63
CA GLU A 37 -40.43 12.96 -25.74
C GLU A 37 -41.17 13.80 -24.68
N VAL A 38 -40.46 14.72 -24.03
CA VAL A 38 -41.05 15.78 -23.21
C VAL A 38 -40.60 17.12 -23.80
N LYS A 39 -41.58 17.92 -24.22
CA LYS A 39 -41.43 19.27 -24.77
C LYS A 39 -41.11 20.26 -23.66
N THR A 40 -40.12 21.12 -23.91
CA THR A 40 -39.80 22.34 -23.16
C THR A 40 -40.74 23.48 -23.57
N SER A 41 -41.27 24.22 -22.59
CA SER A 41 -41.91 25.53 -22.80
C SER A 41 -41.55 26.47 -21.65
N GLU A 42 -40.92 27.59 -21.98
CA GLU A 42 -40.80 28.79 -21.13
C GLU A 42 -42.17 29.51 -21.00
N PRO A 43 -42.33 30.39 -20.00
CA PRO A 43 -42.53 31.80 -20.36
C PRO A 43 -41.90 32.84 -19.42
N GLN A 44 -41.90 34.07 -19.95
CA GLN A 44 -41.28 35.31 -19.48
C GLN A 44 -41.97 36.02 -18.28
N VAL A 45 -41.12 36.65 -17.46
CA VAL A 45 -41.14 38.01 -16.83
C VAL A 45 -42.47 38.66 -16.42
N CYS A 46 -42.54 39.11 -15.16
CA CYS A 46 -43.08 40.43 -14.76
C CYS A 46 -42.39 40.94 -13.48
N ALA A 47 -41.94 42.20 -13.54
CA ALA A 47 -41.32 42.95 -12.44
C ALA A 47 -42.38 43.61 -11.55
N ASN A 48 -42.07 43.82 -10.27
CA ASN A 48 -42.65 44.89 -9.44
C ASN A 48 -41.73 45.25 -8.26
N HIS A 49 -41.62 46.55 -8.01
CA HIS A 49 -40.78 47.24 -7.03
C HIS A 49 -41.44 47.37 -5.64
N ASP A 50 -40.63 47.14 -4.58
CA ASP A 50 -40.47 47.85 -3.27
C ASP A 50 -41.65 48.10 -2.29
N PRO A 51 -41.42 48.43 -0.98
CA PRO A 51 -40.18 48.41 -0.17
C PRO A 51 -40.31 47.89 1.30
N GLN A 52 -39.15 47.76 1.96
CA GLN A 52 -38.87 47.96 3.41
C GLN A 52 -39.52 47.06 4.49
N GLN A 53 -38.72 46.15 5.05
CA GLN A 53 -38.71 45.89 6.50
C GLN A 53 -37.28 45.65 6.97
N SER A 54 -36.71 46.67 7.61
CA SER A 54 -35.48 46.59 8.40
C SER A 54 -35.76 45.78 9.68
N LEU A 55 -35.20 44.58 9.76
CA LEU A 55 -35.05 43.85 11.02
C LEU A 55 -33.56 43.78 11.34
N ASP A 56 -33.20 44.53 12.38
CA ASP A 56 -31.91 44.54 13.06
C ASP A 56 -31.38 43.12 13.28
N LEU A 57 -30.35 42.74 12.53
CA LEU A 57 -29.48 41.59 12.78
C LEU A 57 -28.21 42.05 13.50
N SER A 58 -28.39 42.79 14.60
CA SER A 58 -27.30 43.25 15.47
C SER A 58 -27.35 42.54 16.82
N ASN A 59 -27.26 41.21 16.82
CA ASN A 59 -26.72 40.41 17.94
C ASN A 59 -26.76 38.90 17.61
N LYS A 60 -25.83 38.45 16.75
CA LYS A 60 -25.26 37.11 16.93
C LYS A 60 -23.89 37.33 17.56
N ASN A 61 -23.87 37.36 18.89
CA ASN A 61 -22.67 37.02 19.64
C ASN A 61 -22.36 35.56 19.30
N GLU A 62 -21.61 35.34 18.22
CA GLU A 62 -20.80 34.14 18.11
C GLU A 62 -19.92 34.13 19.35
N VAL A 63 -20.26 33.25 20.31
CA VAL A 63 -19.30 32.82 21.31
C VAL A 63 -18.21 32.12 20.52
N MET A 64 -17.21 32.90 20.07
CA MET A 64 -15.98 32.38 19.52
C MET A 64 -15.28 31.70 20.68
N THR A 65 -15.60 30.42 20.87
CA THR A 65 -15.00 29.57 21.88
C THR A 65 -13.49 29.64 21.66
N ASP A 66 -12.79 30.22 22.61
CA ASP A 66 -11.33 30.37 22.53
C ASP A 66 -10.70 28.98 22.62
N CYS A 67 -10.42 28.38 21.46
CA CYS A 67 -9.82 27.05 21.33
C CYS A 67 -8.45 26.95 22.05
N SER A 68 -7.84 28.08 22.45
CA SER A 68 -6.62 28.07 23.27
C SER A 68 -6.85 27.62 24.72
N LYS A 69 -8.10 27.54 25.19
CA LYS A 69 -8.47 27.15 26.56
C LYS A 69 -8.71 25.65 26.77
N LEU A 70 -8.64 24.84 25.71
CA LEU A 70 -8.78 23.39 25.83
C LEU A 70 -7.59 22.80 26.58
N THR A 71 -7.86 21.90 27.52
CA THR A 71 -6.82 21.14 28.24
C THR A 71 -6.10 20.18 27.29
N ASP A 72 -4.84 19.88 27.58
CA ASP A 72 -4.04 18.93 26.80
C ASP A 72 -4.73 17.57 26.64
N ASP A 73 -5.44 17.06 27.64
CA ASP A 73 -6.12 15.76 27.56
C ASP A 73 -7.27 15.74 26.54
N LEU A 74 -8.05 16.82 26.47
CA LEU A 74 -9.08 16.98 25.43
C LEU A 74 -8.46 17.11 24.05
N LEU A 75 -7.35 17.85 23.93
CA LEU A 75 -6.61 17.97 22.68
C LEU A 75 -6.03 16.64 22.21
N LYS A 76 -5.56 15.79 23.14
CA LYS A 76 -5.12 14.42 22.86
C LYS A 76 -6.25 13.55 22.34
N LEU A 77 -7.45 13.66 22.92
CA LEU A 77 -8.64 12.95 22.45
C LEU A 77 -9.08 13.40 21.06
N ILE A 78 -9.04 14.70 20.78
CA ILE A 78 -9.31 15.25 19.43
C ILE A 78 -8.27 14.70 18.45
N ALA A 79 -6.98 14.84 18.76
CA ALA A 79 -5.87 14.35 17.95
C ALA A 79 -5.98 12.85 17.61
N GLY A 80 -6.43 12.03 18.57
CA GLY A 80 -6.64 10.60 18.40
C GLY A 80 -7.76 10.23 17.42
N ARG A 81 -8.74 11.13 17.21
CA ARG A 81 -9.87 10.94 16.28
C ARG A 81 -9.64 11.53 14.89
N LEU A 82 -8.49 12.18 14.67
CA LEU A 82 -8.12 12.72 13.36
C LEU A 82 -7.46 11.62 12.53
N HIS A 83 -8.25 10.86 11.79
CA HIS A 83 -7.78 9.72 10.99
C HIS A 83 -7.02 10.15 9.73
N LEU A 84 -7.38 11.30 9.16
CA LEU A 84 -6.70 11.93 8.04
C LEU A 84 -5.46 12.69 8.50
N ILE A 85 -4.34 12.49 7.82
CA ILE A 85 -3.08 13.15 8.23
C ILE A 85 -3.12 14.65 7.95
N GLU A 86 -3.81 15.08 6.90
CA GLU A 86 -4.01 16.49 6.58
C GLU A 86 -4.72 17.24 7.72
N ASP A 87 -5.74 16.63 8.34
CA ASP A 87 -6.44 17.24 9.47
C ASP A 87 -5.58 17.26 10.72
N TYR A 88 -4.78 16.20 10.93
CA TYR A 88 -3.81 16.16 12.01
C TYR A 88 -2.71 17.23 11.86
N VAL A 89 -2.30 17.54 10.62
CA VAL A 89 -1.39 18.65 10.33
C VAL A 89 -2.05 20.00 10.62
N ARG A 90 -3.29 20.20 10.17
CA ARG A 90 -4.05 21.44 10.41
C ARG A 90 -4.30 21.67 11.90
N PHE A 91 -4.56 20.61 12.66
CA PHE A 91 -4.66 20.61 14.12
C PHE A 91 -3.40 21.22 14.76
N GLY A 92 -2.22 20.81 14.30
CA GLY A 92 -0.94 21.36 14.77
C GLY A 92 -0.70 22.83 14.40
N GLY A 93 -1.48 23.40 13.47
CA GLY A 93 -1.40 24.78 13.00
C GLY A 93 -2.30 25.77 13.75
N VAL A 94 -3.18 25.31 14.65
CA VAL A 94 -4.21 26.16 15.28
C VAL A 94 -3.61 27.20 16.22
N CYS A 95 -2.89 26.78 17.26
CA CYS A 95 -2.22 27.66 18.21
C CYS A 95 -1.06 26.91 18.91
N ARG A 96 -0.32 27.60 19.79
CA ARG A 96 0.85 27.02 20.47
C ARG A 96 0.52 25.80 21.33
N SER A 97 -0.63 25.77 22.01
CA SER A 97 -1.07 24.64 22.83
C SER A 97 -1.35 23.40 21.97
N TRP A 98 -2.12 23.56 20.89
CA TRP A 98 -2.41 22.48 19.95
C TRP A 98 -1.15 21.98 19.23
N HIS A 99 -0.28 22.91 18.84
CA HIS A 99 1.02 22.58 18.27
C HIS A 99 1.89 21.76 19.25
N TRP A 100 1.80 22.03 20.55
CA TRP A 100 2.52 21.26 21.56
C TRP A 100 2.02 19.82 21.63
N VAL A 101 0.70 19.60 21.60
CA VAL A 101 0.10 18.26 21.52
C VAL A 101 0.46 17.54 20.22
N PHE A 102 0.42 18.24 19.09
CA PHE A 102 0.84 17.72 17.79
C PHE A 102 2.28 17.17 17.78
N LEU A 103 3.19 17.80 18.55
CA LEU A 103 4.59 17.38 18.66
C LEU A 103 4.82 16.20 19.62
N GLN A 104 3.84 15.83 20.45
CA GLN A 104 3.98 14.73 21.40
C GLN A 104 4.03 13.37 20.69
N LYS A 105 4.89 12.49 21.20
CA LYS A 105 5.19 11.19 20.60
C LYS A 105 4.10 10.15 20.83
N ASP A 106 3.28 10.32 21.86
CA ASP A 106 2.27 9.34 22.27
C ASP A 106 1.20 9.12 21.20
N HIS A 107 1.03 10.09 20.28
CA HIS A 107 0.11 9.99 19.14
C HIS A 107 0.66 9.23 17.94
N SER A 108 1.92 8.80 17.98
CA SER A 108 2.49 7.91 16.95
C SER A 108 1.85 6.53 16.92
N SER A 109 1.07 6.17 17.93
CA SER A 109 0.26 4.94 17.99
C SER A 109 -0.97 4.99 17.08
N TYR A 110 -1.49 6.17 16.73
CA TYR A 110 -2.65 6.29 15.84
C TYR A 110 -2.20 6.27 14.39
N SER A 111 -2.38 5.12 13.75
CA SER A 111 -2.02 4.95 12.35
C SER A 111 -2.99 5.73 11.46
N LYS A 112 -2.51 6.66 10.64
CA LYS A 112 -3.40 7.44 9.77
C LYS A 112 -3.97 6.60 8.63
N LEU A 113 -5.06 7.06 8.04
CA LEU A 113 -5.65 6.46 6.85
C LEU A 113 -4.63 6.42 5.71
N PRO A 114 -4.58 5.32 4.94
CA PRO A 114 -3.54 5.13 3.94
C PRO A 114 -3.70 6.04 2.74
N TRP A 115 -2.56 6.37 2.14
CA TRP A 115 -2.45 7.02 0.86
C TRP A 115 -1.92 6.06 -0.19
N LEU A 116 -2.37 6.24 -1.42
CA LEU A 116 -1.83 5.61 -2.59
C LEU A 116 -0.72 6.49 -3.18
N MET A 117 0.51 6.04 -3.06
CA MET A 117 1.70 6.70 -3.59
C MET A 117 1.93 6.28 -5.05
N PHE A 118 2.17 7.23 -5.93
CA PHE A 118 2.47 6.99 -7.34
C PHE A 118 3.47 8.04 -7.85
N ARG A 119 4.19 7.73 -8.92
CA ARG A 119 5.14 8.67 -9.54
C ARG A 119 4.42 9.60 -10.51
N GLU A 120 4.76 10.88 -10.47
CA GLU A 120 4.20 11.87 -11.40
C GLU A 120 4.81 11.72 -12.81
N LYS A 121 3.97 11.94 -13.84
CA LYS A 121 4.33 11.83 -15.26
C LYS A 121 5.36 12.88 -15.70
N GLU A 122 5.13 14.14 -15.34
CA GLU A 122 5.89 15.29 -15.87
C GLU A 122 7.18 15.56 -15.10
N ASN A 123 7.21 15.23 -13.81
CA ASN A 123 8.36 15.46 -12.95
C ASN A 123 8.63 14.24 -12.07
N ILE A 124 9.60 13.45 -12.51
CA ILE A 124 10.12 12.27 -11.81
C ILE A 124 10.67 12.54 -10.39
N ASN A 125 10.92 13.80 -10.01
CA ASN A 125 11.31 14.20 -8.65
C ASN A 125 10.10 14.47 -7.73
N ILE A 126 8.88 14.42 -8.26
CA ILE A 126 7.65 14.62 -7.51
C ILE A 126 6.90 13.29 -7.42
N LEU A 127 6.48 12.97 -6.20
CA LEU A 127 5.54 11.90 -5.95
C LEU A 127 4.14 12.46 -5.72
N GLY A 128 3.17 11.81 -6.33
CA GLY A 128 1.75 11.97 -6.02
C GLY A 128 1.36 11.04 -4.88
N PHE A 129 0.59 11.57 -3.94
CA PHE A 129 -0.06 10.81 -2.87
C PHE A 129 -1.56 11.06 -2.96
N TYR A 130 -2.30 10.05 -3.39
CA TYR A 130 -3.75 10.10 -3.48
C TYR A 130 -4.37 9.55 -2.18
N SER A 131 -5.27 10.32 -1.60
CA SER A 131 -6.12 9.89 -0.49
C SER A 131 -7.47 9.44 -1.05
N PRO A 132 -7.82 8.13 -1.02
CA PRO A 132 -9.13 7.67 -1.48
C PRO A 132 -10.27 8.13 -0.57
N PHE A 133 -9.97 8.57 0.66
CA PHE A 133 -10.95 8.98 1.66
C PHE A 133 -11.32 10.46 1.57
N SER A 134 -10.36 11.33 1.21
CA SER A 134 -10.61 12.75 0.97
C SER A 134 -10.70 13.11 -0.52
N ASN A 135 -10.46 12.13 -1.41
CA ASN A 135 -10.35 12.31 -2.86
C ASN A 135 -9.39 13.45 -3.26
N LYS A 136 -8.30 13.61 -2.50
CA LYS A 136 -7.27 14.64 -2.71
C LYS A 136 -5.97 14.01 -3.20
N VAL A 137 -5.26 14.74 -4.05
CA VAL A 137 -3.89 14.39 -4.49
C VAL A 137 -2.90 15.41 -3.95
N TYR A 138 -1.93 14.92 -3.18
CA TYR A 138 -0.84 15.73 -2.64
C TYR A 138 0.45 15.49 -3.42
N LYS A 139 1.09 16.56 -3.88
CA LYS A 139 2.35 16.49 -4.64
C LYS A 139 3.54 16.86 -3.76
N ILE A 140 4.39 15.89 -3.46
CA ILE A 140 5.56 16.07 -2.59
C ILE A 140 6.83 15.91 -3.41
N HIS A 141 7.72 16.89 -3.32
CA HIS A 141 9.00 16.87 -4.04
C HIS A 141 10.03 16.12 -3.19
N LEU A 142 10.49 14.97 -3.69
CA LEU A 142 11.33 14.01 -2.96
C LEU A 142 12.50 13.56 -3.84
N PRO A 143 13.53 14.39 -4.02
CA PRO A 143 14.67 14.06 -4.87
C PRO A 143 15.49 12.87 -4.34
N GLU A 144 15.41 12.56 -3.05
CA GLU A 144 16.14 11.45 -2.42
C GLU A 144 15.73 10.06 -2.93
N ILE A 145 14.53 9.93 -3.50
CA ILE A 145 14.00 8.68 -4.06
C ILE A 145 13.98 8.67 -5.58
N TYR A 146 14.60 9.67 -6.20
CA TYR A 146 14.73 9.75 -7.64
C TYR A 146 15.50 8.53 -8.17
N GLY A 147 14.95 7.87 -9.20
CA GLY A 147 15.55 6.67 -9.79
C GLY A 147 15.60 5.44 -8.88
N ARG A 148 15.00 5.51 -7.68
CA ARG A 148 14.92 4.39 -6.74
C ARG A 148 13.60 3.63 -6.94
N ARG A 149 13.64 2.32 -6.74
CA ARG A 149 12.46 1.48 -6.55
C ARG A 149 12.07 1.48 -5.08
N CYS A 150 10.78 1.39 -4.79
CA CYS A 150 10.23 1.50 -3.44
C CYS A 150 9.30 0.32 -3.11
N TRP A 151 9.22 -0.03 -1.83
CA TRP A 151 8.20 -0.88 -1.22
C TRP A 151 7.64 -0.16 0.01
N GLY A 152 6.32 -0.07 0.10
CA GLY A 152 5.60 0.60 1.18
C GLY A 152 5.46 -0.23 2.44
N SER A 153 5.28 0.47 3.57
CA SER A 153 4.99 -0.14 4.88
C SER A 153 3.81 0.55 5.56
N ARG A 154 3.07 -0.22 6.38
CA ARG A 154 2.04 0.31 7.28
C ARG A 154 2.56 1.25 8.37
N HIS A 155 3.88 1.41 8.50
CA HIS A 155 4.53 2.27 9.50
C HIS A 155 4.96 3.65 8.96
N GLY A 156 4.62 3.97 7.71
CA GLY A 156 4.95 5.24 7.06
C GLY A 156 6.40 5.36 6.58
N TRP A 157 7.06 4.23 6.40
CA TRP A 157 8.39 4.12 5.82
C TRP A 157 8.33 3.37 4.49
N LEU A 158 9.29 3.64 3.63
CA LEU A 158 9.54 2.94 2.39
C LEU A 158 10.86 2.19 2.50
N VAL A 159 10.91 0.94 2.07
CA VAL A 159 12.18 0.30 1.68
C VAL A 159 12.51 0.78 0.27
N THR A 160 13.76 1.18 0.03
CA THR A 160 14.16 1.72 -1.27
C THR A 160 15.46 1.10 -1.75
N ILE A 161 15.58 0.85 -3.05
CA ILE A 161 16.82 0.41 -3.69
C ILE A 161 17.12 1.29 -4.91
N GLY A 162 18.38 1.70 -5.06
CA GLY A 162 18.83 2.54 -6.17
C GLY A 162 19.59 1.76 -7.24
N ASN A 163 19.99 2.45 -8.31
CA ASN A 163 20.91 1.92 -9.32
C ASN A 163 22.31 1.64 -8.78
N ASP A 164 22.64 2.28 -7.67
CA ASP A 164 23.84 2.04 -6.88
C ASP A 164 23.75 0.77 -6.03
N VAL A 165 22.66 0.00 -6.16
CA VAL A 165 22.32 -1.20 -5.39
C VAL A 165 22.23 -0.99 -3.87
N ASP A 166 22.37 0.25 -3.41
CA ASP A 166 22.24 0.65 -2.02
C ASP A 166 20.79 0.55 -1.59
N MET A 167 20.57 0.03 -0.38
CA MET A 167 19.25 -0.07 0.23
C MET A 167 19.08 0.96 1.35
N SER A 168 17.87 1.50 1.51
CA SER A 168 17.58 2.37 2.65
C SER A 168 16.09 2.39 3.02
N LEU A 169 15.82 2.63 4.29
CA LEU A 169 14.50 2.99 4.78
C LEU A 169 14.33 4.50 4.67
N PHE A 170 13.23 4.95 4.06
CA PHE A 170 12.94 6.37 3.84
C PHE A 170 11.53 6.72 4.30
N ASN A 171 11.37 7.80 5.07
CA ASN A 171 10.07 8.32 5.46
C ASN A 171 9.75 9.57 4.61
N PRO A 172 8.74 9.51 3.71
CA PRO A 172 8.44 10.61 2.77
C PRO A 172 8.06 11.94 3.42
N LEU A 173 7.42 11.93 4.59
CA LEU A 173 6.95 13.14 5.24
C LEU A 173 8.01 13.82 6.10
N SER A 174 8.84 13.03 6.78
CA SER A 174 9.94 13.53 7.63
C SER A 174 11.26 13.71 6.87
N GLY A 175 11.40 13.11 5.68
CA GLY A 175 12.65 13.10 4.92
C GLY A 175 13.80 12.37 5.63
N LEU A 176 13.50 11.55 6.64
CA LEU A 176 14.50 10.74 7.30
C LEU A 176 14.85 9.52 6.46
N GLN A 177 16.11 9.12 6.59
CA GLN A 177 16.68 7.99 5.86
C GLN A 177 17.62 7.20 6.78
N ILE A 178 17.49 5.87 6.74
CA ILE A 178 18.32 4.90 7.45
C ILE A 178 18.91 3.96 6.39
N SER A 179 20.23 3.93 6.27
CA SER A 179 20.91 3.04 5.32
C SER A 179 20.81 1.58 5.78
N LEU A 180 20.65 0.68 4.82
CA LEU A 180 20.75 -0.76 4.98
C LEU A 180 21.91 -1.26 4.09
N PRO A 181 22.62 -2.32 4.49
CA PRO A 181 23.60 -2.96 3.60
C PRO A 181 22.91 -3.52 2.34
N PRO A 182 23.61 -3.62 1.21
CA PRO A 182 23.07 -4.22 -0.01
C PRO A 182 22.75 -5.70 0.20
N ILE A 183 21.56 -6.13 -0.21
CA ILE A 183 21.12 -7.53 -0.02
C ILE A 183 21.91 -8.53 -0.89
N HIS A 184 22.50 -8.10 -2.00
CA HIS A 184 23.28 -8.99 -2.88
C HIS A 184 24.65 -9.41 -2.32
N GLU A 185 25.09 -8.77 -1.24
CA GLU A 185 26.29 -9.18 -0.52
C GLU A 185 26.00 -10.37 0.42
N SER A 186 24.75 -10.82 0.52
CA SER A 186 24.39 -12.01 1.27
C SER A 186 25.05 -13.25 0.67
N PRO A 187 25.54 -14.20 1.50
CA PRO A 187 26.09 -15.46 1.01
C PRO A 187 25.07 -16.25 0.17
N ASN A 188 25.56 -17.16 -0.69
CA ASN A 188 24.76 -18.13 -1.47
C ASN A 188 23.93 -17.57 -2.66
N LEU A 189 24.43 -16.52 -3.32
CA LEU A 189 23.85 -15.96 -4.54
C LEU A 189 24.70 -16.28 -5.79
N ASN A 190 24.12 -17.04 -6.72
CA ASN A 190 24.62 -17.11 -8.09
C ASN A 190 24.10 -15.87 -8.83
N LYS A 191 24.97 -14.89 -9.13
CA LYS A 191 24.56 -13.65 -9.79
C LYS A 191 24.28 -13.92 -11.27
N VAL A 192 23.00 -13.92 -11.66
CA VAL A 192 22.57 -13.98 -13.07
C VAL A 192 22.16 -12.60 -13.62
N ILE A 193 22.12 -11.57 -12.77
CA ILE A 193 21.69 -10.22 -13.17
C ILE A 193 22.82 -9.46 -13.88
N HIS A 194 22.52 -8.92 -15.06
CA HIS A 194 23.52 -8.37 -15.98
C HIS A 194 23.67 -6.85 -15.91
N SER A 195 22.68 -6.09 -15.40
CA SER A 195 22.76 -4.63 -15.23
C SER A 195 22.24 -4.10 -13.88
N PRO A 196 22.70 -2.91 -13.42
CA PRO A 196 22.19 -2.31 -12.18
C PRO A 196 20.70 -1.94 -12.20
N ALA A 197 20.14 -1.66 -13.39
CA ALA A 197 18.72 -1.37 -13.54
C ALA A 197 17.86 -2.64 -13.37
N GLU A 198 18.28 -3.75 -14.00
CA GLU A 198 17.65 -5.06 -13.79
C GLU A 198 17.77 -5.51 -12.33
N PHE A 199 18.88 -5.19 -11.66
CA PHE A 199 19.04 -5.48 -10.25
C PHE A 199 18.02 -4.72 -9.39
N ARG A 200 17.90 -3.41 -9.61
CA ARG A 200 16.90 -2.56 -8.95
C ARG A 200 15.47 -3.07 -9.19
N ASP A 201 15.16 -3.53 -10.40
CA ASP A 201 13.80 -3.84 -10.85
C ASP A 201 13.42 -5.32 -10.79
N GLY A 202 14.38 -6.23 -10.58
CA GLY A 202 14.13 -7.67 -10.54
C GLY A 202 14.60 -8.36 -9.26
N PHE A 203 15.65 -7.87 -8.59
CA PHE A 203 16.29 -8.66 -7.54
C PHE A 203 15.50 -8.76 -6.24
N VAL A 204 14.74 -7.71 -5.88
CA VAL A 204 13.86 -7.71 -4.71
C VAL A 204 12.43 -7.74 -5.21
N HIS A 205 11.69 -8.78 -4.84
CA HIS A 205 10.30 -8.93 -5.21
C HIS A 205 9.40 -8.18 -4.22
N LYS A 206 9.67 -8.32 -2.92
CA LYS A 206 8.91 -7.71 -1.84
C LYS A 206 9.82 -7.33 -0.67
N ALA A 207 9.48 -6.27 0.05
CA ALA A 207 10.12 -5.92 1.31
C ALA A 207 9.12 -5.34 2.31
N ILE A 208 9.17 -5.82 3.56
CA ILE A 208 8.25 -5.42 4.63
C ILE A 208 9.02 -5.09 5.92
N LEU A 209 8.34 -4.41 6.85
CA LEU A 209 8.88 -4.07 8.16
C LEU A 209 8.01 -4.72 9.24
N SER A 210 8.63 -5.28 10.28
CA SER A 210 7.91 -5.81 11.45
C SER A 210 7.28 -4.73 12.33
N SER A 211 7.90 -3.55 12.35
CA SER A 211 7.48 -2.39 13.14
C SER A 211 8.13 -1.13 12.58
N SER A 212 7.81 0.03 13.15
CA SER A 212 8.52 1.27 12.81
C SER A 212 10.04 1.10 13.10
N PRO A 213 10.95 1.63 12.25
CA PRO A 213 12.42 1.63 12.46
C PRO A 213 12.91 2.37 13.72
N SER A 214 11.96 2.83 14.51
CA SER A 214 12.12 3.50 15.80
C SER A 214 12.11 2.50 16.96
N SER A 215 11.48 1.34 16.74
CA SER A 215 11.57 0.20 17.63
C SER A 215 12.96 -0.41 17.52
N LEU A 216 13.55 -0.76 18.67
CA LEU A 216 14.80 -1.53 18.71
C LEU A 216 14.63 -2.94 18.14
N ASP A 217 13.40 -3.43 18.09
CA ASP A 217 13.03 -4.74 17.57
C ASP A 217 12.53 -4.68 16.11
N CYS A 218 12.71 -3.54 15.43
CA CYS A 218 12.41 -3.45 14.01
C CYS A 218 13.27 -4.43 13.22
N VAL A 219 12.61 -5.21 12.38
CA VAL A 219 13.21 -6.14 11.42
C VAL A 219 12.66 -5.78 10.05
N VAL A 220 13.55 -5.68 9.07
CA VAL A 220 13.20 -5.58 7.65
C VAL A 220 13.33 -6.98 7.07
N MET A 221 12.31 -7.42 6.32
CA MET A 221 12.32 -8.71 5.63
C MET A 221 12.14 -8.48 4.14
N ALA A 222 12.70 -9.36 3.33
CA ALA A 222 12.62 -9.27 1.88
C ALA A 222 12.47 -10.65 1.24
N ILE A 223 11.68 -10.68 0.15
CA ILE A 223 11.68 -11.73 -0.86
C ILE A 223 12.64 -11.28 -1.95
N TYR A 224 13.66 -12.06 -2.25
CA TYR A 224 14.76 -11.65 -3.12
C TYR A 224 15.33 -12.80 -3.94
N SER A 225 16.16 -12.45 -4.94
CA SER A 225 16.79 -13.34 -5.92
C SER A 225 15.82 -14.03 -6.88
N ASP A 226 16.38 -14.64 -7.93
CA ASP A 226 15.61 -15.33 -8.98
C ASP A 226 14.80 -16.53 -8.47
N TYR A 227 15.13 -17.04 -7.27
CA TYR A 227 14.41 -18.12 -6.60
C TYR A 227 13.45 -17.63 -5.51
N GLN A 228 13.23 -16.30 -5.41
CA GLN A 228 12.34 -15.67 -4.42
C GLN A 228 12.57 -16.19 -3.00
N LYS A 229 13.83 -16.22 -2.58
CA LYS A 229 14.26 -16.61 -1.23
C LYS A 229 13.89 -15.53 -0.22
N LEU A 230 13.94 -15.87 1.07
CA LEU A 230 13.67 -14.94 2.15
C LEU A 230 14.96 -14.50 2.85
N ALA A 231 15.05 -13.24 3.24
CA ALA A 231 16.10 -12.73 4.12
C ALA A 231 15.54 -11.67 5.07
N PHE A 232 16.23 -11.47 6.20
CA PHE A 232 15.88 -10.42 7.14
C PHE A 232 17.11 -9.67 7.66
N ILE A 233 16.88 -8.46 8.18
CA ILE A 233 17.90 -7.64 8.79
C ILE A 233 17.31 -6.73 9.88
N LYS A 234 18.04 -6.56 10.98
CA LYS A 234 17.77 -5.47 11.94
C LYS A 234 18.50 -4.21 11.49
N PRO A 235 17.85 -3.04 11.38
CA PRO A 235 18.53 -1.80 11.03
C PRO A 235 19.75 -1.55 11.92
N GLY A 236 20.90 -1.26 11.30
CA GLY A 236 22.18 -1.10 11.99
C GLY A 236 23.07 -2.36 12.02
N ASN A 237 22.53 -3.54 11.69
CA ASN A 237 23.35 -4.72 11.43
C ASN A 237 24.14 -4.58 10.12
N PRO A 238 25.32 -5.23 10.01
CA PRO A 238 26.21 -5.06 8.87
C PRO A 238 25.80 -5.86 7.62
N ALA A 239 24.97 -6.90 7.77
CA ALA A 239 24.60 -7.78 6.66
C ALA A 239 23.19 -8.35 6.86
N TRP A 240 22.57 -8.75 5.75
CA TRP A 240 21.31 -9.51 5.73
C TRP A 240 21.56 -10.96 6.15
N THR A 241 20.58 -11.54 6.83
CA THR A 241 20.56 -12.95 7.23
C THR A 241 19.59 -13.70 6.32
N PRO A 242 20.07 -14.57 5.41
CA PRO A 242 19.21 -15.45 4.62
C PRO A 242 18.45 -16.43 5.50
N LEU A 243 17.20 -16.70 5.17
CA LEU A 243 16.44 -17.82 5.71
C LEU A 243 16.62 -19.00 4.77
N GLU A 244 17.45 -19.97 5.17
CA GLU A 244 17.66 -21.18 4.37
C GLU A 244 16.46 -22.12 4.49
N CYS A 245 15.83 -22.41 3.35
CA CYS A 245 14.72 -23.34 3.26
C CYS A 245 14.64 -23.94 1.85
N HIS A 246 14.39 -25.24 1.75
CA HIS A 246 14.05 -25.90 0.50
C HIS A 246 12.54 -25.79 0.26
N SER A 247 12.12 -24.66 -0.27
CA SER A 247 10.73 -24.38 -0.64
C SER A 247 10.65 -23.95 -2.10
N ALA A 248 9.47 -24.08 -2.69
CA ALA A 248 9.12 -23.33 -3.88
C ALA A 248 9.27 -21.81 -3.65
N PRO A 249 9.48 -21.01 -4.72
CA PRO A 249 9.48 -19.55 -4.68
C PRO A 249 8.36 -18.94 -3.84
N PHE A 250 8.70 -17.93 -3.02
CA PHE A 250 7.75 -17.23 -2.15
C PHE A 250 7.03 -16.10 -2.87
N GLU A 251 5.69 -16.11 -2.81
CA GLU A 251 4.83 -15.05 -3.36
C GLU A 251 4.68 -13.89 -2.36
N ASP A 252 4.50 -14.21 -1.07
CA ASP A 252 4.29 -13.20 -0.04
C ASP A 252 4.93 -13.55 1.31
N ILE A 253 5.17 -12.52 2.12
CA ILE A 253 5.68 -12.58 3.48
C ILE A 253 4.88 -11.68 4.41
N MET A 254 4.68 -12.15 5.64
CA MET A 254 4.05 -11.43 6.73
C MET A 254 4.87 -11.61 8.02
N TYR A 255 4.90 -10.58 8.86
CA TYR A 255 5.39 -10.69 10.23
C TYR A 255 4.25 -10.55 11.22
N PHE A 256 4.08 -11.55 12.08
CA PHE A 256 3.02 -11.55 13.08
C PHE A 256 3.45 -12.29 14.35
N ASN A 257 3.15 -11.72 15.52
CA ASN A 257 3.44 -12.32 16.83
C ASN A 257 4.87 -12.89 16.98
N GLY A 258 5.88 -12.13 16.54
CA GLY A 258 7.27 -12.53 16.68
C GLY A 258 7.78 -13.54 15.64
N LYS A 259 6.93 -13.96 14.69
CA LYS A 259 7.22 -14.97 13.68
C LYS A 259 7.11 -14.40 12.27
N VAL A 260 7.87 -14.99 11.35
CA VAL A 260 7.78 -14.71 9.92
C VAL A 260 6.96 -15.81 9.28
N PHE A 261 5.98 -15.43 8.48
CA PHE A 261 5.17 -16.32 7.67
C PHE A 261 5.49 -16.02 6.21
N GLY A 262 5.83 -17.05 5.43
CA GLY A 262 5.98 -16.94 3.99
C GLY A 262 5.03 -17.90 3.30
N VAL A 263 4.31 -17.44 2.28
CA VAL A 263 3.49 -18.29 1.41
C VAL A 263 4.21 -18.50 0.08
N ASN A 264 4.30 -19.75 -0.37
CA ASN A 264 4.92 -20.09 -1.64
C ASN A 264 3.89 -20.15 -2.79
N LEU A 265 4.37 -20.32 -4.01
CA LEU A 265 3.54 -20.38 -5.22
C LEU A 265 2.53 -21.54 -5.25
N TYR A 266 2.65 -22.53 -4.36
CA TYR A 266 1.68 -23.61 -4.19
C TYR A 266 0.66 -23.33 -3.08
N GLY A 267 0.74 -22.17 -2.42
CA GLY A 267 -0.12 -21.82 -1.28
C GLY A 267 0.33 -22.41 0.06
N GLU A 268 1.49 -23.06 0.14
CA GLU A 268 2.01 -23.60 1.40
C GLU A 268 2.55 -22.44 2.26
N VAL A 269 2.21 -22.44 3.55
CA VAL A 269 2.67 -21.40 4.48
C VAL A 269 3.76 -21.94 5.39
N LEU A 270 4.96 -21.39 5.25
CA LEU A 270 6.12 -21.70 6.07
C LEU A 270 6.29 -20.67 7.17
N ILE A 271 6.51 -21.16 8.39
CA ILE A 271 6.65 -20.34 9.60
C ILE A 271 8.10 -20.39 10.06
N PHE A 272 8.69 -19.22 10.32
CA PHE A 272 10.04 -19.06 10.84
C PHE A 272 10.02 -18.30 12.16
N ASN A 273 10.95 -18.63 13.05
CA ASN A 273 11.13 -17.88 14.30
C ASN A 273 11.95 -16.60 14.07
N ALA A 274 12.14 -15.81 15.13
CA ALA A 274 12.93 -14.58 15.08
C ALA A 274 14.43 -14.79 14.79
N THR A 275 14.95 -16.02 14.89
CA THR A 275 16.34 -16.36 14.53
C THR A 275 16.47 -16.81 13.07
N GLY A 276 15.35 -16.93 12.35
CA GLY A 276 15.31 -17.40 10.97
C GLY A 276 15.26 -18.91 10.80
N CYS A 277 15.04 -19.66 11.88
CA CYS A 277 14.88 -21.12 11.78
C CYS A 277 13.45 -21.45 11.35
N HIS A 278 13.34 -22.35 10.37
CA HIS A 278 12.06 -22.94 9.98
C HIS A 278 11.47 -23.72 11.15
N ILE A 279 10.23 -23.41 11.51
CA ILE A 279 9.49 -24.04 12.60
C ILE A 279 8.55 -25.11 12.04
N LYS A 280 7.79 -24.75 11.01
CA LYS A 280 6.64 -25.53 10.55
C LYS A 280 6.17 -25.11 9.17
N THR A 281 5.58 -26.04 8.42
CA THR A 281 4.84 -25.80 7.19
C THR A 281 3.36 -26.15 7.39
N ILE A 282 2.47 -25.29 6.91
CA ILE A 282 1.02 -25.51 6.83
C ILE A 282 0.68 -25.82 5.38
N ALA A 283 -0.09 -26.88 5.19
CA ALA A 283 -0.54 -27.33 3.88
C ALA A 283 -1.38 -26.26 3.16
N PRO A 284 -1.39 -26.26 1.82
CA PRO A 284 -2.16 -25.29 1.06
C PRO A 284 -3.66 -25.61 1.14
N LEU A 285 -4.50 -24.64 0.78
CA LEU A 285 -5.91 -24.91 0.54
C LEU A 285 -6.06 -25.76 -0.73
N GLN A 286 -6.85 -26.84 -0.66
CA GLN A 286 -7.25 -27.59 -1.86
C GLN A 286 -8.28 -26.76 -2.65
N LEU A 287 -7.81 -25.88 -3.51
CA LEU A 287 -8.63 -25.16 -4.47
C LEU A 287 -9.03 -26.10 -5.61
N TRP A 288 -10.22 -25.92 -6.17
CA TRP A 288 -10.63 -26.62 -7.38
C TRP A 288 -9.73 -26.22 -8.56
N ASP A 289 -9.42 -27.17 -9.45
CA ASP A 289 -8.52 -27.05 -10.62
C ASP A 289 -8.88 -25.97 -11.67
N GLU A 290 -9.82 -25.06 -11.37
CA GLU A 290 -10.42 -24.10 -12.31
C GLU A 290 -9.85 -22.67 -12.23
N LEU A 291 -8.90 -22.37 -11.34
CA LEU A 291 -8.31 -21.02 -11.24
C LEU A 291 -7.09 -20.87 -12.17
N ASP A 292 -7.29 -20.29 -13.35
CA ASP A 292 -6.25 -20.09 -14.37
C ASP A 292 -5.00 -19.36 -13.83
N TYR A 293 -5.17 -18.27 -13.09
CA TYR A 293 -4.08 -17.47 -12.53
C TYR A 293 -4.49 -16.81 -11.20
N HIS A 294 -3.64 -16.94 -10.18
CA HIS A 294 -3.87 -16.37 -8.87
C HIS A 294 -2.56 -15.95 -8.18
N GLY A 295 -2.67 -14.98 -7.27
CA GLY A 295 -1.60 -14.58 -6.37
C GLY A 295 -2.00 -14.81 -4.91
N TYR A 296 -1.07 -15.31 -4.10
CA TYR A 296 -1.27 -15.54 -2.67
C TYR A 296 -0.73 -14.39 -1.84
N TYR A 297 -1.51 -13.95 -0.86
CA TYR A 297 -1.09 -12.94 0.09
C TYR A 297 -1.45 -13.35 1.51
N LEU A 298 -0.62 -12.94 2.47
CA LEU A 298 -0.84 -13.19 3.89
C LEU A 298 -1.15 -11.87 4.61
N VAL A 299 -2.15 -11.90 5.49
CA VAL A 299 -2.53 -10.72 6.26
C VAL A 299 -3.01 -11.09 7.66
N GLU A 300 -2.73 -10.20 8.60
CA GLU A 300 -3.30 -10.23 9.94
C GLU A 300 -4.60 -9.43 9.95
N LEU A 301 -5.66 -10.06 10.45
CA LEU A 301 -6.98 -9.45 10.59
C LEU A 301 -7.55 -9.87 11.94
N GLY A 302 -7.80 -8.91 12.82
CA GLY A 302 -8.42 -9.16 14.13
C GLY A 302 -7.60 -10.05 15.06
N GLY A 303 -6.28 -10.11 14.90
CA GLY A 303 -5.39 -11.00 15.65
C GLY A 303 -5.30 -12.42 15.10
N GLU A 304 -5.91 -12.68 13.95
CA GLU A 304 -5.92 -13.98 13.28
C GLU A 304 -5.23 -13.90 11.91
N ILE A 305 -4.85 -15.06 11.37
CA ILE A 305 -4.08 -15.15 10.13
C ILE A 305 -5.03 -15.50 8.98
N TYR A 306 -4.96 -14.71 7.92
CA TYR A 306 -5.74 -14.90 6.71
C TYR A 306 -4.83 -15.01 5.49
N MET A 307 -5.26 -15.86 4.56
CA MET A 307 -4.74 -15.92 3.20
C MET A 307 -5.75 -15.23 2.28
N VAL A 308 -5.26 -14.30 1.46
CA VAL A 308 -6.03 -13.65 0.40
C VAL A 308 -5.54 -14.18 -0.92
N ILE A 309 -6.46 -14.70 -1.73
CA ILE A 309 -6.16 -15.20 -3.08
C ILE A 309 -6.73 -14.19 -4.05
N GLN A 310 -5.85 -13.52 -4.79
CA GLN A 310 -6.25 -12.60 -5.86
C GLN A 310 -6.45 -13.40 -7.14
N CYS A 311 -7.69 -13.43 -7.63
CA CYS A 311 -8.01 -14.13 -8.87
C CYS A 311 -7.89 -13.17 -10.05
N VAL A 312 -7.05 -13.52 -11.02
CA VAL A 312 -6.76 -12.70 -12.20
C VAL A 312 -7.06 -13.46 -13.49
N TYR A 313 -7.38 -12.73 -14.55
CA TYR A 313 -7.52 -13.27 -15.89
C TYR A 313 -6.64 -12.49 -16.86
N TYR A 314 -6.26 -13.15 -17.93
CA TYR A 314 -5.40 -12.61 -18.97
C TYR A 314 -6.22 -11.89 -20.04
N ILE A 315 -5.81 -10.67 -20.39
CA ILE A 315 -6.40 -9.90 -21.49
C ILE A 315 -5.31 -9.57 -22.51
N VAL A 316 -5.60 -9.85 -23.80
CA VAL A 316 -4.82 -9.37 -24.93
C VAL A 316 -5.57 -8.20 -25.55
N ILE A 317 -5.11 -6.97 -25.32
CA ILE A 317 -5.70 -5.78 -25.96
C ILE A 317 -4.85 -5.30 -27.14
N THR A 318 -3.52 -5.48 -27.11
CA THR A 318 -2.58 -4.88 -28.11
C THR A 318 -1.21 -5.60 -28.20
N ASP A 319 -1.15 -6.93 -28.30
CA ASP A 319 0.10 -7.73 -28.22
C ASP A 319 0.84 -7.64 -26.87
N ILE A 320 0.22 -6.97 -25.89
CA ILE A 320 0.69 -6.83 -24.51
C ILE A 320 -0.20 -7.68 -23.59
N PRO A 321 0.35 -8.71 -22.93
CA PRO A 321 -0.37 -9.44 -21.88
C PRO A 321 -0.69 -8.51 -20.70
N LEU A 322 -1.97 -8.41 -20.33
CA LEU A 322 -2.40 -7.70 -19.11
C LEU A 322 -3.12 -8.68 -18.19
N LEU A 323 -2.71 -8.73 -16.92
CA LEU A 323 -3.46 -9.41 -15.87
C LEU A 323 -4.46 -8.44 -15.27
N LYS A 324 -5.73 -8.84 -15.21
CA LYS A 324 -6.80 -8.08 -14.55
C LYS A 324 -7.45 -8.91 -13.47
N THR A 325 -7.61 -8.29 -12.31
CA THR A 325 -8.34 -8.84 -11.17
C THR A 325 -9.81 -8.90 -11.51
N TRP A 326 -10.41 -10.07 -11.26
CA TRP A 326 -11.85 -10.28 -11.36
C TRP A 326 -12.51 -10.62 -10.02
N GLY A 327 -11.74 -11.05 -9.02
CA GLY A 327 -12.27 -11.36 -7.70
C GLY A 327 -11.19 -11.70 -6.69
N PHE A 328 -11.64 -11.97 -5.47
CA PHE A 328 -10.79 -12.38 -4.37
C PHE A 328 -11.47 -13.48 -3.57
N LEU A 329 -10.66 -14.42 -3.08
CA LEU A 329 -11.06 -15.35 -2.02
C LEU A 329 -10.29 -15.00 -0.75
N VAL A 330 -10.93 -15.20 0.40
CA VAL A 330 -10.32 -14.96 1.70
C VAL A 330 -10.49 -16.22 2.51
N CYS A 331 -9.40 -16.73 3.07
CA CYS A 331 -9.40 -17.95 3.86
C CYS A 331 -8.76 -17.68 5.20
N LYS A 332 -9.43 -18.07 6.27
CA LYS A 332 -8.94 -17.99 7.64
C LYS A 332 -8.16 -19.26 7.97
N LEU A 333 -7.03 -19.11 8.66
CA LEU A 333 -6.31 -20.24 9.22
C LEU A 333 -6.88 -20.63 10.59
N ASP A 334 -7.43 -21.83 10.69
CA ASP A 334 -7.62 -22.47 12.00
C ASP A 334 -6.27 -23.04 12.47
N ILE A 335 -5.67 -22.38 13.46
CA ILE A 335 -4.38 -22.77 14.03
C ILE A 335 -4.45 -24.14 14.73
N SER A 336 -5.62 -24.52 15.24
CA SER A 336 -5.83 -25.75 16.00
C SER A 336 -5.85 -26.97 15.09
N THR A 337 -6.51 -26.86 13.95
CA THR A 337 -6.64 -27.94 12.96
C THR A 337 -5.65 -27.83 11.81
N GLU A 338 -4.97 -26.69 11.68
CA GLU A 338 -4.02 -26.36 10.62
C GLU A 338 -4.65 -26.39 9.23
N LYS A 339 -5.92 -25.96 9.17
CA LYS A 339 -6.72 -25.94 7.95
C LYS A 339 -7.15 -24.53 7.60
N TRP A 340 -7.32 -24.33 6.30
CA TRP A 340 -7.85 -23.10 5.73
C TRP A 340 -9.37 -23.22 5.58
N GLU A 341 -10.10 -22.25 6.10
CA GLU A 341 -11.55 -22.15 5.99
C GLU A 341 -11.90 -20.92 5.16
N GLU A 342 -12.67 -21.10 4.08
CA GLU A 342 -13.11 -19.98 3.24
C GLU A 342 -14.11 -19.09 3.99
N GLU A 343 -13.89 -17.79 3.89
CA GLU A 343 -14.71 -16.74 4.48
C GLU A 343 -15.46 -15.99 3.38
N LYS A 344 -16.76 -15.73 3.61
CA LYS A 344 -17.61 -15.05 2.64
C LYS A 344 -17.30 -13.56 2.49
N GLY A 345 -16.43 -13.03 3.33
CA GLY A 345 -16.03 -11.63 3.35
C GLY A 345 -15.22 -11.28 4.60
N LEU A 346 -15.02 -9.98 4.79
CA LEU A 346 -14.18 -9.39 5.83
C LEU A 346 -15.01 -8.75 6.96
N GLY A 347 -16.34 -8.74 6.85
CA GLY A 347 -17.23 -8.14 7.85
C GLY A 347 -16.96 -6.64 8.03
N ASN A 348 -16.57 -6.23 9.25
CA ASN A 348 -16.27 -4.82 9.59
C ASN A 348 -14.83 -4.39 9.24
N TRP A 349 -14.11 -5.18 8.45
CA TRP A 349 -12.74 -4.90 8.08
C TRP A 349 -12.59 -4.52 6.62
N SER A 350 -11.53 -3.79 6.33
CA SER A 350 -11.03 -3.52 4.98
C SER A 350 -9.57 -3.95 4.89
N LEU A 351 -9.16 -4.50 3.76
CA LEU A 351 -7.76 -4.84 3.49
C LEU A 351 -7.14 -3.91 2.48
N PHE A 352 -5.84 -3.63 2.62
CA PHE A 352 -5.03 -2.87 1.67
C PHE A 352 -3.97 -3.79 1.08
N LEU A 353 -4.19 -4.19 -0.18
CA LEU A 353 -3.40 -5.18 -0.90
C LEU A 353 -2.48 -4.50 -1.92
N GLY A 354 -1.23 -4.96 -1.99
CA GLY A 354 -0.24 -4.51 -2.97
C GLY A 354 1.15 -5.14 -2.76
N LYS A 355 2.15 -4.77 -3.59
CA LYS A 355 3.60 -5.08 -3.42
C LYS A 355 4.24 -4.52 -2.14
N ASN A 356 3.43 -4.08 -1.20
CA ASN A 356 3.81 -3.48 0.07
C ASN A 356 3.52 -4.47 1.20
N ASP A 357 3.85 -4.07 2.42
CA ASP A 357 3.29 -4.70 3.61
C ASP A 357 1.75 -4.62 3.57
N LEU A 358 1.07 -5.77 3.53
CA LEU A 358 -0.39 -5.85 3.56
C LEU A 358 -0.89 -5.53 4.96
N PHE A 359 -1.98 -4.76 5.07
CA PHE A 359 -2.56 -4.47 6.37
C PHE A 359 -4.08 -4.37 6.33
N SER A 360 -4.68 -4.68 7.46
CA SER A 360 -6.11 -4.54 7.72
C SER A 360 -6.43 -3.22 8.43
N ILE A 361 -7.65 -2.74 8.23
CA ILE A 361 -8.24 -1.62 8.95
C ILE A 361 -9.63 -2.02 9.42
N SER A 362 -9.89 -1.84 10.72
CA SER A 362 -11.22 -1.96 11.29
C SER A 362 -12.01 -0.70 11.01
N VAL A 363 -13.20 -0.84 10.43
CA VAL A 363 -14.12 0.29 10.18
C VAL A 363 -14.72 0.84 11.48
N LEU A 364 -14.67 0.07 12.57
CA LEU A 364 -15.06 0.57 13.89
C LEU A 364 -14.10 1.66 14.39
N ASP A 365 -12.81 1.52 14.07
CA ASP A 365 -11.79 2.52 14.41
C ASP A 365 -11.67 3.61 13.35
N TYR A 366 -11.94 3.27 12.08
CA TYR A 366 -11.82 4.16 10.92
C TYR A 366 -13.10 4.13 10.07
N PRO A 367 -14.17 4.85 10.48
CA PRO A 367 -15.47 4.80 9.82
C PRO A 367 -15.45 5.34 8.37
N GLU A 368 -14.40 6.04 7.96
CA GLU A 368 -14.20 6.50 6.59
C GLU A 368 -13.87 5.34 5.63
N CYS A 369 -13.40 4.20 6.13
CA CYS A 369 -13.14 3.01 5.33
C CYS A 369 -14.43 2.28 4.97
N ARG A 370 -14.52 1.78 3.74
CA ARG A 370 -15.63 0.91 3.33
C ARG A 370 -15.43 -0.48 3.91
N LYS A 371 -16.38 -0.93 4.74
CA LYS A 371 -16.38 -2.29 5.30
C LYS A 371 -16.46 -3.34 4.20
N ASN A 372 -15.99 -4.54 4.49
CA ASN A 372 -16.10 -5.69 3.61
C ASN A 372 -15.44 -5.48 2.23
N CYS A 373 -14.35 -4.71 2.19
CA CYS A 373 -13.68 -4.32 0.94
C CYS A 373 -12.17 -4.61 0.93
N ILE A 374 -11.64 -4.88 -0.26
CA ILE A 374 -10.20 -4.94 -0.53
C ILE A 374 -9.82 -3.77 -1.43
N TYR A 375 -8.92 -2.92 -0.94
CA TYR A 375 -8.28 -1.83 -1.67
C TYR A 375 -6.98 -2.37 -2.29
N PHE A 376 -6.96 -2.68 -3.58
CA PHE A 376 -5.84 -3.37 -4.22
C PHE A 376 -5.07 -2.49 -5.22
N THR A 377 -3.78 -2.80 -5.37
CA THR A 377 -2.91 -2.22 -6.41
C THR A 377 -2.45 -3.27 -7.42
N ASP A 378 -1.84 -2.78 -8.51
CA ASP A 378 -1.35 -3.64 -9.57
C ASP A 378 0.01 -4.24 -9.22
N ASP A 379 -0.01 -5.48 -8.75
CA ASP A 379 1.20 -6.21 -8.38
C ASP A 379 1.84 -6.95 -9.55
N HIS A 380 1.24 -6.93 -10.74
CA HIS A 380 1.73 -7.67 -11.91
C HIS A 380 2.46 -6.75 -12.91
N CYS A 381 2.39 -5.43 -12.70
CA CYS A 381 3.15 -4.46 -13.46
C CYS A 381 4.67 -4.72 -13.39
N GLY A 382 5.27 -4.94 -14.56
CA GLY A 382 6.71 -5.16 -14.75
C GLY A 382 7.10 -6.55 -15.29
N LEU A 383 6.20 -7.55 -15.29
CA LEU A 383 6.52 -8.86 -15.90
C LEU A 383 6.51 -8.80 -17.43
N TYR A 384 5.75 -7.87 -18.03
CA TYR A 384 5.57 -7.90 -19.49
C TYR A 384 5.53 -6.56 -20.25
N ASN A 385 5.31 -5.37 -19.67
CA ASN A 385 5.22 -4.14 -20.51
C ASN A 385 5.21 -2.79 -19.78
N THR A 386 5.29 -1.72 -20.59
CA THR A 386 5.07 -0.30 -20.23
C THR A 386 3.68 -0.09 -19.61
N PRO A 387 3.55 0.67 -18.49
CA PRO A 387 2.30 0.72 -17.73
C PRO A 387 1.30 1.68 -18.39
N VAL A 388 0.44 1.16 -19.25
CA VAL A 388 -0.65 1.97 -19.84
C VAL A 388 -1.88 1.98 -18.93
N ASN A 389 -2.08 0.98 -18.04
CA ASN A 389 -3.22 0.94 -17.11
C ASN A 389 -2.98 0.04 -15.89
N TYR A 390 -2.72 0.62 -14.72
CA TYR A 390 -2.64 -0.15 -13.48
C TYR A 390 -3.98 -0.80 -13.13
N ASP A 391 -3.97 -2.11 -12.87
CA ASP A 391 -5.07 -2.81 -12.21
C ASP A 391 -5.17 -2.45 -10.73
N THR A 392 -5.78 -1.29 -10.45
CA THR A 392 -5.99 -0.78 -9.09
C THR A 392 -7.47 -0.49 -8.86
N GLY A 393 -7.96 -0.74 -7.65
CA GLY A 393 -9.36 -0.51 -7.34
C GLY A 393 -9.79 -0.96 -5.96
N ILE A 394 -11.11 -1.02 -5.79
CA ILE A 394 -11.77 -1.49 -4.58
C ILE A 394 -12.69 -2.65 -4.97
N TYR A 395 -12.45 -3.83 -4.39
CA TYR A 395 -13.36 -4.96 -4.48
C TYR A 395 -14.29 -4.97 -3.26
N ASN A 396 -15.59 -5.15 -3.48
CA ASN A 396 -16.59 -5.26 -2.41
C ASN A 396 -17.16 -6.69 -2.37
N PHE A 397 -17.10 -7.34 -1.20
CA PHE A 397 -17.64 -8.68 -1.00
C PHE A 397 -19.17 -8.73 -0.91
N GLU A 398 -19.86 -7.60 -0.67
CA GLU A 398 -21.33 -7.59 -0.61
C GLU A 398 -21.98 -7.71 -1.99
N ASP A 399 -21.42 -7.07 -3.02
CA ASP A 399 -21.96 -7.07 -4.38
C ASP A 399 -21.04 -7.69 -5.43
N HIS A 400 -19.85 -8.15 -5.01
CA HIS A 400 -18.79 -8.74 -5.83
C HIS A 400 -18.33 -7.85 -6.98
N LYS A 401 -18.42 -6.52 -6.83
CA LYS A 401 -17.99 -5.56 -7.84
C LYS A 401 -16.60 -4.99 -7.57
N ILE A 402 -15.93 -4.62 -8.65
CA ILE A 402 -14.68 -3.88 -8.64
C ILE A 402 -14.93 -2.45 -9.11
N GLU A 403 -14.72 -1.49 -8.23
CA GLU A 403 -14.64 -0.07 -8.55
C GLU A 403 -13.18 0.29 -8.83
N ARG A 404 -12.82 0.52 -10.10
CA ARG A 404 -11.43 0.86 -10.46
C ARG A 404 -11.14 2.34 -10.23
N TYR A 405 -9.95 2.65 -9.76
CA TYR A 405 -9.54 4.05 -9.63
C TYR A 405 -9.37 4.69 -11.01
N PRO A 406 -9.80 5.94 -11.20
CA PRO A 406 -9.54 6.70 -12.42
C PRO A 406 -8.09 7.19 -12.40
N MET A 407 -7.11 6.27 -12.40
CA MET A 407 -5.72 6.67 -12.59
C MET A 407 -5.50 6.98 -14.08
N GLY A 408 -5.02 8.19 -14.36
CA GLY A 408 -4.77 8.68 -15.71
C GLY A 408 -3.87 7.74 -16.50
N TYR A 409 -4.23 7.54 -17.77
CA TYR A 409 -3.75 6.56 -18.75
C TYR A 409 -2.25 6.54 -19.08
N ASP A 410 -1.38 7.27 -18.40
CA ASP A 410 0.00 7.49 -18.87
C ASP A 410 1.05 7.51 -17.74
N SER A 411 1.17 6.42 -16.99
CA SER A 411 2.21 6.29 -15.97
C SER A 411 3.39 5.49 -16.52
N HIS A 412 4.46 6.17 -16.95
CA HIS A 412 5.77 5.52 -17.16
C HIS A 412 6.51 5.23 -15.84
N SER A 413 5.78 5.01 -14.73
CA SER A 413 6.40 4.76 -13.44
C SER A 413 7.12 3.41 -13.42
N VAL A 414 8.36 3.45 -12.94
CA VAL A 414 9.27 2.30 -12.75
C VAL A 414 8.75 1.32 -11.67
N PHE A 415 7.77 1.73 -10.87
CA PHE A 415 7.13 0.88 -9.86
C PHE A 415 5.61 1.12 -9.83
N PRO A 416 4.81 0.09 -9.50
CA PRO A 416 3.36 0.22 -9.40
C PRO A 416 2.93 1.12 -8.23
N PRO A 417 1.70 1.65 -8.21
CA PRO A 417 1.19 2.41 -7.08
C PRO A 417 1.33 1.64 -5.76
N LEU A 418 1.69 2.33 -4.66
CA LEU A 418 2.00 1.71 -3.38
C LEU A 418 1.16 2.29 -2.24
N TRP A 419 0.65 1.43 -1.36
CA TRP A 419 0.00 1.86 -0.13
C TRP A 419 1.05 2.29 0.90
N ILE A 420 0.82 3.45 1.51
CA ILE A 420 1.58 3.95 2.64
C ILE A 420 0.64 4.53 3.69
N ARG A 421 0.85 4.20 4.97
CA ARG A 421 0.18 4.92 6.05
C ARG A 421 1.05 6.11 6.46
N PRO A 422 0.65 7.35 6.15
CA PRO A 422 1.49 8.52 6.42
C PRO A 422 1.78 8.65 7.92
N SER A 423 3.05 8.89 8.26
CA SER A 423 3.48 9.13 9.63
C SER A 423 4.38 10.36 9.72
N LEU A 424 4.00 11.32 10.56
CA LEU A 424 4.78 12.53 10.85
C LEU A 424 5.81 12.22 11.91
N TRP A 425 6.94 11.73 11.45
CA TRP A 425 8.02 11.36 12.35
C TRP A 425 8.85 12.58 12.77
N ASN A 426 8.86 12.90 14.07
CA ASN A 426 9.64 14.01 14.65
C ASN A 426 10.87 13.54 15.48
N GLY A 427 11.16 12.23 15.53
CA GLY A 427 12.21 11.63 16.37
C GLY A 427 13.59 11.51 15.70
N LYS A 428 14.63 11.25 16.50
CA LYS A 428 15.94 10.83 15.96
C LYS A 428 15.92 9.31 15.72
N PRO A 429 16.44 8.79 14.59
CA PRO A 429 16.59 7.35 14.41
C PRO A 429 17.56 6.81 15.46
N ILE A 430 17.20 5.69 16.09
CA ILE A 430 18.05 5.01 17.05
C ILE A 430 19.06 4.18 16.27
N ASN A 431 20.15 4.79 15.81
CA ASN A 431 21.36 4.03 15.47
C ASN A 431 22.48 4.41 16.44
N GLY A 432 22.77 3.48 17.34
CA GLY A 432 23.98 3.43 18.12
C GLY A 432 25.19 3.25 17.21
N LYS A 433 25.81 4.36 16.82
CA LYS A 433 27.27 4.57 16.69
C LYS A 433 27.47 5.99 16.14
N ARG A 434 28.07 6.84 16.97
CA ARG A 434 28.61 8.13 16.55
C ARG A 434 29.76 7.89 15.56
N GLN A 435 29.48 7.75 14.27
CA GLN A 435 30.48 8.12 13.27
C GLN A 435 30.56 9.65 13.25
N ARG A 436 31.57 10.19 13.92
CA ARG A 436 31.95 11.61 13.88
C ARG A 436 32.49 11.91 12.48
N ASN A 437 31.62 12.39 11.59
CA ASN A 437 32.04 13.13 10.40
C ASN A 437 31.29 14.47 10.41
N CYS A 438 32.05 15.58 10.41
CA CYS A 438 31.59 16.96 10.61
C CYS A 438 30.62 17.52 9.54
N ILE A 439 30.09 16.70 8.64
CA ILE A 439 29.09 17.08 7.61
C ILE A 439 27.62 16.96 8.14
N LYS A 440 27.42 16.45 9.36
CA LYS A 440 26.09 16.11 9.91
C LYS A 440 25.23 17.30 10.38
N SER A 441 25.77 18.51 10.57
CA SER A 441 24.98 19.68 11.01
C SER A 441 24.15 20.29 9.87
N VAL A 442 24.73 20.38 8.66
CA VAL A 442 24.08 20.93 7.46
C VAL A 442 23.00 19.98 6.93
N LYS A 443 23.30 18.68 6.83
CA LYS A 443 22.31 17.67 6.42
C LYS A 443 21.11 17.60 7.38
N ARG A 444 21.33 17.75 8.69
CA ARG A 444 20.23 17.79 9.69
C ARG A 444 19.36 19.05 9.58
N LYS A 445 19.97 20.24 9.39
CA LYS A 445 19.22 21.48 9.16
C LYS A 445 18.41 21.41 7.86
N ARG A 446 18.99 20.85 6.79
CA ARG A 446 18.31 20.65 5.50
C ARG A 446 17.11 19.69 5.61
N ARG A 447 17.27 18.54 6.28
CA ARG A 447 16.19 17.56 6.50
C ARG A 447 15.02 18.15 7.31
N ARG A 448 15.31 18.91 8.37
CA ARG A 448 14.26 19.62 9.13
C ARG A 448 13.51 20.61 8.24
N LYS A 449 14.24 21.40 7.44
CA LYS A 449 13.62 22.37 6.52
C LYS A 449 12.71 21.68 5.49
N GLU A 450 13.08 20.50 4.98
CA GLU A 450 12.28 19.77 4.00
C GLU A 450 11.04 19.11 4.61
N SER A 451 11.17 18.49 5.80
CA SER A 451 10.02 17.99 6.55
C SER A 451 9.01 19.09 6.87
N LEU A 452 9.49 20.26 7.30
CA LEU A 452 8.65 21.44 7.53
C LEU A 452 7.94 21.89 6.25
N LYS A 453 8.59 21.88 5.08
CA LYS A 453 7.93 22.20 3.80
C LYS A 453 6.84 21.20 3.45
N ASN A 454 7.06 19.90 3.65
CA ASN A 454 6.06 18.87 3.37
C ASN A 454 4.84 19.03 4.27
N ILE A 455 5.07 19.30 5.56
CA ILE A 455 4.01 19.59 6.54
C ILE A 455 3.24 20.86 6.13
N VAL A 456 3.92 21.93 5.75
CA VAL A 456 3.27 23.18 5.31
C VAL A 456 2.43 22.95 4.05
N LYS A 457 2.92 22.19 3.07
CA LYS A 457 2.14 21.84 1.87
C LYS A 457 0.84 21.09 2.23
N LEU A 458 0.90 20.17 3.19
CA LEU A 458 -0.30 19.44 3.65
C LEU A 458 -1.27 20.34 4.42
N ALA A 459 -0.77 21.36 5.12
CA ALA A 459 -1.62 22.32 5.84
C ALA A 459 -2.36 23.28 4.89
N CYS A 460 -1.73 23.67 3.77
CA CYS A 460 -2.22 24.71 2.87
C CYS A 460 -3.12 24.19 1.72
N CYS A 461 -3.09 22.88 1.41
CA CYS A 461 -4.00 22.19 0.46
C CYS A 461 -5.23 21.62 1.18
#